data_AF-A0A7S3XI33-F1
#
_entry.id   AF-A0A7S3XI33-F1
#
_cell.length_a   1.000
_cell.length_b   1.000
_cell.length_c   1.000
_cell.angle_alpha   90.00
_cell.angle_beta   90.00
_cell.angle_gamma   90.00
#
_symmetry.space_group_name_H-M   'P 1'
#
loop_
_entity.id
_entity.type
_entity.pdbx_description
1 polymer ?
#
loop_
_entity_poly.entity_id
_entity_poly.type
_entity_poly.pdbx_seq_one_letter_code
_entity_poly.pdbx_strand_id
1 'polypeptide(L)'
;MVQVHFPEFHKAYESLSGIKKADVARLLMLYVHGGVYMDMDVECRYPLDGILCAAQVSCTCLIFFVLKLQTVAAGAVLGEENDIHAVLLENRDAGSLVSNAVMISQRRHPFFLKAIHEIFEAPWCGSDPVQCSGPRMIERLTSEYRDSGDSHPRVAELQSNGTHSKLLRLPFEFFSPNIAMWNSATMQKACRSSGAHLDTSRGGVRETRKSQICRMLDRALRNPDALRTREP
;
A
#
# COMPACT_ATOMS: atom_id res chain seq x y z
N MET A 1 -3.34 -18.82 -13.87
CA MET A 1 -2.46 -17.70 -13.49
C MET A 1 -1.04 -18.18 -13.19
N VAL A 2 -0.77 -18.74 -12.00
CA VAL A 2 0.61 -19.12 -11.58
C VAL A 2 1.23 -20.19 -12.49
N GLN A 3 0.55 -21.32 -12.72
CA GLN A 3 1.07 -22.41 -13.56
C GLN A 3 1.49 -21.97 -14.97
N VAL A 4 0.85 -20.93 -15.51
CA VAL A 4 1.07 -20.46 -16.89
C VAL A 4 2.17 -19.41 -16.95
N HIS A 5 2.19 -18.46 -16.02
CA HIS A 5 3.09 -17.30 -16.09
C HIS A 5 4.32 -17.40 -15.17
N PHE A 6 4.26 -18.24 -14.13
CA PHE A 6 5.31 -18.46 -13.13
C PHE A 6 5.37 -19.93 -12.72
N PRO A 7 5.58 -20.87 -13.67
CA PRO A 7 5.60 -22.29 -13.37
C PRO A 7 6.62 -22.67 -12.28
N GLU A 8 7.74 -21.93 -12.19
CA GLU A 8 8.77 -22.11 -11.16
C GLU A 8 8.24 -21.92 -9.73
N PHE A 9 7.25 -21.04 -9.54
CA PHE A 9 6.67 -20.75 -8.23
C PHE A 9 5.40 -21.54 -7.95
N HIS A 10 4.93 -22.40 -8.87
CA HIS A 10 3.64 -23.06 -8.73
C HIS A 10 3.52 -23.89 -7.45
N LYS A 11 4.51 -24.74 -7.16
CA LYS A 11 4.51 -25.58 -5.94
C LYS A 11 4.58 -24.73 -4.67
N ALA A 12 5.42 -23.69 -4.66
CA ALA A 12 5.56 -22.79 -3.53
C ALA A 12 4.25 -22.04 -3.27
N TYR A 13 3.61 -21.52 -4.31
CA TYR A 13 2.30 -20.86 -4.22
C TYR A 13 1.24 -21.78 -3.64
N GLU A 14 1.17 -23.05 -4.07
CA GLU A 14 0.17 -23.99 -3.56
C GLU A 14 0.31 -24.28 -2.06
N SER A 15 1.52 -24.16 -1.51
CA SER A 15 1.80 -24.36 -0.10
C SER A 15 1.42 -23.17 0.80
N LEU A 16 1.14 -22.00 0.22
CA LEU A 16 0.79 -20.80 0.97
C LEU A 16 -0.61 -20.92 1.62
N SER A 17 -0.79 -20.26 2.77
CA SER A 17 -2.10 -20.11 3.40
C SER A 17 -3.02 -19.21 2.55
N GLY A 18 -4.33 -19.26 2.79
CA GLY A 18 -5.32 -18.51 2.00
C GLY A 18 -5.06 -17.01 1.89
N ILE A 19 -4.70 -16.35 3.01
CA ILE A 19 -4.40 -14.91 3.02
C ILE A 19 -3.15 -14.61 2.19
N LYS A 20 -2.07 -15.38 2.39
CA LYS A 20 -0.83 -15.21 1.62
C LYS A 20 -1.02 -15.48 0.13
N LYS A 21 -1.83 -16.49 -0.23
CA LYS A 21 -2.23 -16.75 -1.63
C LYS A 21 -2.89 -15.51 -2.23
N ALA A 22 -3.83 -14.88 -1.53
CA ALA A 22 -4.51 -13.67 -2.00
C ALA A 22 -3.56 -12.47 -2.15
N ASP A 23 -2.68 -12.25 -1.16
CA ASP A 23 -1.66 -11.20 -1.21
C ASP A 23 -0.66 -11.40 -2.36
N VAL A 24 -0.28 -12.64 -2.65
CA VAL A 24 0.61 -12.93 -3.80
C VAL A 24 -0.15 -12.81 -5.12
N ALA A 25 -1.40 -13.28 -5.17
CA ALA A 25 -2.21 -13.24 -6.39
C ALA A 25 -2.37 -11.82 -6.96
N ARG A 26 -2.58 -10.82 -6.11
CA ARG A 26 -2.68 -9.41 -6.56
C ARG A 26 -1.38 -8.89 -7.17
N LEU A 27 -0.23 -9.25 -6.60
CA LEU A 27 1.08 -8.88 -7.15
C LEU A 27 1.32 -9.54 -8.51
N LEU A 28 0.98 -10.83 -8.63
CA LEU A 28 1.10 -11.59 -9.88
C LEU A 28 0.17 -11.03 -10.97
N MET A 29 -1.09 -10.74 -10.63
CA MET A 29 -2.05 -10.14 -11.56
C MET A 29 -1.58 -8.79 -12.05
N LEU A 30 -1.13 -7.91 -11.15
CA LEU A 30 -0.64 -6.58 -11.51
C LEU A 30 0.66 -6.66 -12.33
N TYR A 31 1.56 -7.59 -12.03
CA TYR A 31 2.75 -7.80 -12.87
C TYR A 31 2.39 -8.27 -14.28
N VAL A 32 1.47 -9.22 -14.43
CA VAL A 32 1.15 -9.81 -15.74
C VAL A 32 0.27 -8.90 -16.59
N HIS A 33 -0.74 -8.28 -15.99
CA HIS A 33 -1.73 -7.51 -16.71
C HIS A 33 -1.51 -5.99 -16.62
N GLY A 34 -0.81 -5.50 -15.60
CA GLY A 34 -0.83 -4.08 -15.25
C GLY A 34 -2.22 -3.64 -14.80
N GLY A 35 -2.48 -2.34 -14.83
CA GLY A 35 -3.79 -1.80 -14.50
C GLY A 35 -3.89 -1.34 -13.05
N VAL A 36 -5.06 -1.58 -12.46
CA VAL A 36 -5.42 -1.20 -11.10
C VAL A 36 -5.77 -2.47 -10.34
N TYR A 37 -5.13 -2.68 -9.21
CA TYR A 37 -5.60 -3.60 -8.18
C TYR A 37 -6.20 -2.79 -7.03
N MET A 38 -7.41 -3.17 -6.61
CA MET A 38 -8.10 -2.61 -5.45
C MET A 38 -8.87 -3.73 -4.73
N ASP A 39 -8.77 -3.79 -3.40
CA ASP A 39 -9.66 -4.64 -2.61
C ASP A 39 -11.12 -4.19 -2.76
N MET A 40 -12.06 -5.13 -2.61
CA MET A 40 -13.49 -4.87 -2.86
C MET A 40 -14.12 -3.87 -1.89
N ASP A 41 -13.52 -3.68 -0.74
CA ASP A 41 -13.93 -2.76 0.33
C ASP A 41 -13.24 -1.39 0.25
N VAL A 42 -12.41 -1.17 -0.77
CA VAL A 42 -11.80 0.13 -1.02
C VAL A 42 -12.76 1.05 -1.76
N GLU A 43 -12.98 2.23 -1.18
CA GLU A 43 -13.68 3.33 -1.82
C GLU A 43 -12.68 4.27 -2.53
N CYS A 44 -12.84 4.45 -3.85
CA CYS A 44 -12.12 5.46 -4.62
C CYS A 44 -12.86 6.79 -4.58
N ARG A 45 -12.24 7.83 -4.01
CA ARG A 45 -12.90 9.14 -3.85
C ARG A 45 -12.62 10.13 -4.97
N TYR A 46 -11.65 9.82 -5.83
CA TYR A 46 -11.22 10.71 -6.91
C TYR A 46 -11.24 9.97 -8.26
N PRO A 47 -11.43 10.69 -9.38
CA PRO A 47 -11.31 10.11 -10.72
C PRO A 47 -9.94 9.45 -10.93
N LEU A 48 -9.93 8.25 -11.52
CA LEU A 48 -8.70 7.48 -11.73
C LEU A 48 -7.85 8.01 -12.89
N ASP A 49 -8.40 8.79 -13.83
CA ASP A 49 -7.71 9.20 -15.07
C ASP A 49 -6.33 9.82 -14.84
N GLY A 50 -6.24 10.77 -13.91
CA GLY A 50 -4.96 11.42 -13.56
C GLY A 50 -3.97 10.44 -12.92
N ILE A 51 -4.47 9.51 -12.10
CA ILE A 51 -3.68 8.51 -11.39
C ILE A 51 -3.16 7.45 -12.37
N LEU A 52 -4.00 7.01 -13.31
CA LEU A 52 -3.63 6.09 -14.39
C LEU A 52 -2.58 6.68 -15.31
N CYS A 53 -2.66 7.98 -15.62
CA CYS A 53 -1.62 8.64 -16.40
C CYS A 53 -0.29 8.73 -15.61
N ALA A 54 -0.33 9.05 -14.31
CA ALA A 54 0.87 9.08 -13.46
C ALA A 54 1.53 7.69 -13.34
N ALA A 55 0.73 6.63 -13.28
CA ALA A 55 1.16 5.23 -13.30
C ALA A 55 1.56 4.74 -14.71
N GLN A 56 1.39 5.57 -15.73
CA GLN A 56 1.57 5.25 -17.15
C GLN A 56 0.72 4.07 -17.67
N VAL A 57 -0.37 3.73 -16.98
CA VAL A 57 -1.25 2.61 -17.33
C VAL A 57 -2.12 2.92 -18.55
N SER A 58 -2.65 4.15 -18.60
CA SER A 58 -3.44 4.66 -19.71
C SER A 58 -3.27 6.18 -19.73
N CYS A 59 -2.44 6.69 -20.63
CA CYS A 59 -2.35 8.11 -20.87
C CYS A 59 -2.69 8.38 -22.34
N THR A 60 -3.98 8.38 -22.66
CA THR A 60 -4.54 8.81 -23.95
C THR A 60 -4.68 10.32 -24.07
N CYS A 61 -4.29 11.08 -23.05
CA CYS A 61 -4.40 12.54 -23.05
C CYS A 61 -3.52 13.16 -24.16
N LEU A 62 -4.14 13.41 -25.33
CA LEU A 62 -3.68 14.34 -26.38
C LEU A 62 -3.21 15.68 -25.80
N ILE A 63 -3.79 16.09 -24.66
CA ILE A 63 -3.40 17.28 -23.89
C ILE A 63 -1.94 17.22 -23.41
N PHE A 64 -1.38 16.06 -23.03
CA PHE A 64 0.03 15.99 -22.60
C PHE A 64 1.01 16.16 -23.77
N PHE A 65 0.65 15.66 -24.96
CA PHE A 65 1.45 15.86 -26.17
C PHE A 65 1.45 17.33 -26.60
N VAL A 66 0.34 18.05 -26.39
CA VAL A 66 0.18 19.47 -26.73
C VAL A 66 0.79 20.41 -25.67
N LEU A 67 0.66 20.11 -24.37
CA LEU A 67 1.05 21.03 -23.30
C LEU A 67 2.49 20.84 -22.78
N LYS A 68 3.25 19.83 -23.26
CA LYS A 68 4.60 19.50 -22.73
C LYS A 68 4.65 19.46 -21.19
N LEU A 69 3.55 19.07 -20.55
CA LEU A 69 3.51 18.92 -19.10
C LEU A 69 4.36 17.70 -18.75
N GLN A 70 5.52 17.99 -18.16
CA GLN A 70 6.55 17.02 -17.79
C GLN A 70 6.07 16.23 -16.56
N THR A 71 5.08 15.35 -16.74
CA THR A 71 4.67 14.43 -15.68
C THR A 71 5.82 13.47 -15.43
N VAL A 72 6.35 13.50 -14.22
CA VAL A 72 7.29 12.50 -13.72
C VAL A 72 6.57 11.15 -13.79
N ALA A 73 6.91 10.35 -14.81
CA ALA A 73 6.48 8.97 -14.91
C ALA A 73 6.88 8.23 -13.63
N ALA A 74 5.90 7.93 -12.78
CA ALA A 74 6.17 7.09 -11.61
C ALA A 74 6.43 5.67 -12.12
N GLY A 75 5.53 5.12 -12.93
CA GLY A 75 5.58 3.73 -13.40
C GLY A 75 4.83 2.77 -12.47
N ALA A 76 4.75 3.09 -11.17
CA ALA A 76 3.76 2.52 -10.25
C ALA A 76 3.30 3.54 -9.19
N VAL A 77 2.06 3.33 -8.72
CA VAL A 77 1.41 4.09 -7.66
C VAL A 77 0.95 3.10 -6.60
N LEU A 78 1.22 3.43 -5.33
CA LEU A 78 0.84 2.65 -4.17
C LEU A 78 -0.05 3.51 -3.26
N GLY A 79 -1.17 2.96 -2.79
CA GLY A 79 -1.99 3.61 -1.78
C GLY A 79 -1.31 3.56 -0.40
N GLU A 80 -1.64 4.50 0.47
CA GLU A 80 -1.23 4.49 1.87
C GLU A 80 -2.37 3.98 2.77
N GLU A 81 -2.00 3.30 3.84
CA GLU A 81 -2.91 2.96 4.94
C GLU A 81 -3.36 4.22 5.66
N ASN A 82 -4.58 4.19 6.20
CA ASN A 82 -5.04 5.26 7.08
C ASN A 82 -4.20 5.31 8.37
N ASP A 83 -4.11 6.51 8.95
CA ASP A 83 -3.29 6.73 10.15
C ASP A 83 -3.73 5.88 11.36
N ILE A 84 -5.00 5.50 11.45
CA ILE A 84 -5.51 4.67 12.54
C ILE A 84 -4.90 3.27 12.46
N HIS A 85 -4.88 2.65 11.28
CA HIS A 85 -4.23 1.35 11.07
C HIS A 85 -2.73 1.45 11.30
N ALA A 86 -2.08 2.43 10.68
CA ALA A 86 -0.63 2.61 10.77
C ALA A 86 -0.17 2.77 12.23
N VAL A 87 -0.86 3.57 13.03
CA VAL A 87 -0.46 3.82 14.42
C VAL A 87 -0.94 2.72 15.38
N LEU A 88 -2.17 2.23 15.26
CA LEU A 88 -2.77 1.33 16.27
C LEU A 88 -2.55 -0.16 15.99
N LEU A 89 -2.40 -0.57 14.74
CA LEU A 89 -2.13 -1.97 14.37
C LEU A 89 -0.65 -2.21 14.10
N GLU A 90 0.01 -1.21 13.52
CA GLU A 90 1.40 -1.34 13.05
C GLU A 90 2.42 -0.59 13.92
N ASN A 91 1.95 0.07 14.99
CA ASN A 91 2.77 0.82 15.94
C ASN A 91 3.72 1.84 15.26
N ARG A 92 3.23 2.50 14.20
CA ARG A 92 4.00 3.45 13.40
C ARG A 92 3.72 4.88 13.82
N ASP A 93 4.45 5.36 14.81
CA ASP A 93 4.24 6.70 15.39
C ASP A 93 4.66 7.87 14.47
N ALA A 94 5.42 7.61 13.40
CA ALA A 94 5.87 8.62 12.44
C ALA A 94 5.76 8.15 10.98
N GLY A 95 5.38 9.06 10.08
CA GLY A 95 5.20 8.79 8.66
C GLY A 95 3.90 8.06 8.33
N SER A 96 3.79 7.64 7.07
CA SER A 96 2.70 6.85 6.48
C SER A 96 3.15 5.42 6.19
N LEU A 97 2.22 4.49 6.06
CA LEU A 97 2.48 3.09 5.70
C LEU A 97 1.86 2.78 4.34
N VAL A 98 2.58 2.10 3.45
CA VAL A 98 2.01 1.60 2.19
C VAL A 98 0.94 0.56 2.50
N SER A 99 -0.20 0.69 1.83
CA SER A 99 -1.26 -0.31 1.81
C SER A 99 -1.02 -1.35 0.72
N ASN A 100 -1.38 -2.60 1.00
CA ASN A 100 -1.46 -3.67 0.00
C ASN A 100 -2.86 -3.77 -0.64
N ALA A 101 -3.78 -2.85 -0.31
CA ALA A 101 -5.15 -2.85 -0.78
C ALA A 101 -5.35 -2.06 -2.08
N VAL A 102 -4.43 -1.15 -2.43
CA VAL A 102 -4.49 -0.37 -3.69
C VAL A 102 -3.12 -0.24 -4.32
N MET A 103 -2.98 -0.73 -5.55
CA MET A 103 -1.74 -0.68 -6.31
C MET A 103 -2.05 -0.50 -7.80
N ILE A 104 -1.34 0.40 -8.47
CA ILE A 104 -1.59 0.74 -9.87
C ILE A 104 -0.26 0.76 -10.60
N SER A 105 -0.15 0.06 -11.72
CA SER A 105 1.12 0.02 -12.46
C SER A 105 0.97 -0.52 -13.87
N GLN A 106 1.93 -0.17 -14.72
CA GLN A 106 2.10 -0.89 -15.98
C GLN A 106 2.42 -2.37 -15.76
N ARG A 107 2.05 -3.20 -16.75
CA ARG A 107 2.50 -4.59 -16.80
C ARG A 107 4.02 -4.66 -16.75
N ARG A 108 4.53 -5.70 -16.10
CA ARG A 108 5.95 -6.05 -15.95
C ARG A 108 6.78 -5.05 -15.15
N HIS A 109 6.15 -4.22 -14.31
CA HIS A 109 6.90 -3.27 -13.51
C HIS A 109 7.87 -3.98 -12.54
N PRO A 110 9.15 -3.58 -12.46
CA PRO A 110 10.20 -4.34 -11.76
C PRO A 110 9.98 -4.46 -10.26
N PHE A 111 9.34 -3.46 -9.64
CA PHE A 111 8.95 -3.49 -8.24
C PHE A 111 8.11 -4.73 -7.86
N PHE A 112 7.10 -5.08 -8.67
CA PHE A 112 6.27 -6.26 -8.36
C PHE A 112 7.02 -7.56 -8.61
N LEU A 113 7.92 -7.60 -9.59
CA LEU A 113 8.80 -8.76 -9.78
C LEU A 113 9.67 -8.98 -8.54
N LYS A 114 10.30 -7.90 -8.03
CA LYS A 114 11.08 -7.95 -6.79
C LYS A 114 10.23 -8.49 -5.63
N ALA A 115 9.01 -7.97 -5.45
CA ALA A 115 8.11 -8.44 -4.39
C ALA A 115 7.74 -9.92 -4.55
N ILE A 116 7.49 -10.40 -5.77
CA ILE A 116 7.19 -11.81 -6.05
C ILE A 116 8.39 -12.70 -5.67
N HIS A 117 9.60 -12.34 -6.12
CA HIS A 117 10.83 -13.07 -5.80
C HIS A 117 11.09 -13.08 -4.30
N GLU A 118 10.94 -11.94 -3.63
CA GLU A 118 11.09 -11.83 -2.19
C GLU A 118 10.23 -12.83 -1.43
N ILE A 119 8.96 -13.01 -1.83
CA ILE A 119 8.05 -13.94 -1.14
C ILE A 119 8.47 -15.41 -1.37
N PHE A 120 8.90 -15.76 -2.59
CA PHE A 120 9.15 -17.14 -2.95
C PHE A 120 10.58 -17.62 -2.68
N GLU A 121 11.54 -16.71 -2.59
CA GLU A 121 12.96 -17.03 -2.48
C GLU A 121 13.53 -16.68 -1.10
N ALA A 122 12.87 -15.82 -0.32
CA ALA A 122 13.43 -15.37 0.94
C ALA A 122 13.06 -16.29 2.13
N PRO A 123 14.03 -16.65 2.98
CA PRO A 123 13.84 -17.60 4.08
C PRO A 123 13.08 -17.02 5.28
N TRP A 124 12.73 -15.73 5.27
CA TRP A 124 12.19 -15.01 6.42
C TRP A 124 10.65 -15.03 6.50
N CYS A 125 9.94 -15.55 5.49
CA CYS A 125 8.48 -15.63 5.49
C CYS A 125 7.96 -16.63 6.56
N GLY A 126 7.67 -16.11 7.76
CA GLY A 126 7.07 -16.84 8.87
C GLY A 126 5.54 -16.95 8.77
N SER A 127 4.84 -17.20 9.87
CA SER A 127 3.37 -17.35 9.87
C SER A 127 2.59 -16.04 9.71
N ASP A 128 3.19 -14.88 10.01
CA ASP A 128 2.56 -13.57 9.92
C ASP A 128 2.39 -13.13 8.45
N PRO A 129 1.15 -13.07 7.91
CA PRO A 129 0.92 -12.63 6.53
C PRO A 129 1.23 -11.13 6.35
N VAL A 130 1.03 -10.29 7.36
CA VAL A 130 1.27 -8.83 7.27
C VAL A 130 2.74 -8.56 7.04
N GLN A 131 3.61 -9.33 7.71
CA GLN A 131 5.05 -9.28 7.51
C GLN A 131 5.47 -9.96 6.19
N CYS A 132 4.96 -11.15 5.88
CA CYS A 132 5.42 -11.96 4.74
C CYS A 132 4.97 -11.43 3.38
N SER A 133 3.68 -11.14 3.20
CA SER A 133 3.09 -10.81 1.90
C SER A 133 2.26 -9.53 1.92
N GLY A 134 2.09 -8.93 3.10
CA GLY A 134 1.27 -7.76 3.33
C GLY A 134 2.03 -6.42 3.34
N PRO A 135 1.44 -5.38 3.98
CA PRO A 135 1.92 -4.01 3.85
C PRO A 135 3.34 -3.79 4.40
N ARG A 136 3.79 -4.53 5.42
CA ARG A 136 5.16 -4.37 5.95
C ARG A 136 6.23 -4.77 4.94
N MET A 137 5.99 -5.85 4.18
CA MET A 137 6.91 -6.26 3.12
C MET A 137 6.97 -5.18 2.02
N ILE A 138 5.80 -4.73 1.55
CA ILE A 138 5.71 -3.75 0.46
C ILE A 138 6.34 -2.41 0.88
N GLU A 139 6.10 -1.94 2.10
CA GLU A 139 6.74 -0.74 2.65
C GLU A 139 8.26 -0.86 2.65
N ARG A 140 8.81 -1.97 3.16
CA ARG A 140 10.25 -2.20 3.19
C ARG A 140 10.84 -2.18 1.78
N LEU A 141 10.24 -2.93 0.85
CA LEU A 141 10.68 -2.97 -0.54
C LEU A 141 10.56 -1.60 -1.21
N THR A 142 9.57 -0.79 -0.86
CA THR A 142 9.40 0.58 -1.37
C THR A 142 10.57 1.47 -0.97
N SER A 143 11.04 1.37 0.29
CA SER A 143 12.23 2.10 0.75
C SER A 143 13.49 1.64 0.03
N GLU A 144 13.71 0.33 -0.07
CA GLU A 144 14.88 -0.24 -0.77
C GLU A 144 14.91 0.11 -2.26
N TYR A 145 13.74 0.18 -2.90
CA TYR A 145 13.60 0.50 -4.33
C TYR A 145 13.97 1.96 -4.64
N ARG A 146 13.88 2.86 -3.65
CA ARG A 146 14.27 4.28 -3.81
C ARG A 146 15.78 4.48 -3.68
N ASP A 147 16.45 3.65 -2.89
CA ASP A 147 17.83 3.90 -2.44
C ASP A 147 18.90 3.12 -3.21
N SER A 148 18.54 2.06 -3.93
CA SER A 148 19.50 1.14 -4.55
C SER A 148 19.12 0.82 -6.00
N GLY A 149 20.08 0.88 -6.94
CA GLY A 149 19.99 0.05 -8.12
C GLY A 149 19.90 -1.41 -7.66
N ASP A 150 18.89 -2.15 -8.12
CA ASP A 150 18.60 -3.48 -7.58
C ASP A 150 19.70 -4.48 -7.94
N SER A 151 20.08 -5.37 -7.02
CA SER A 151 21.12 -6.38 -7.26
C SER A 151 20.60 -7.62 -8.00
N HIS A 152 19.27 -7.80 -8.12
CA HIS A 152 18.69 -8.92 -8.84
C HIS A 152 18.83 -8.70 -10.36
N PRO A 153 19.51 -9.59 -11.12
CA PRO A 153 19.86 -9.35 -12.52
C PRO A 153 18.66 -8.99 -13.42
N ARG A 154 17.52 -9.69 -13.24
CA ARG A 154 16.28 -9.39 -14.00
C ARG A 154 15.64 -8.06 -13.63
N VAL A 155 15.79 -7.60 -12.38
CA VAL A 155 15.22 -6.33 -11.91
C VAL A 155 16.13 -5.18 -12.37
N ALA A 156 17.45 -5.35 -12.25
CA ALA A 156 18.46 -4.41 -12.72
C ALA A 156 18.37 -4.14 -14.23
N GLU A 157 18.20 -5.21 -15.03
CA GLU A 157 18.00 -5.10 -16.49
C GLU A 157 16.76 -4.25 -16.81
N LEU A 158 15.62 -4.52 -16.17
CA LEU A 158 14.39 -3.76 -16.41
C LEU A 158 14.47 -2.31 -15.90
N GLN A 159 15.21 -2.04 -14.82
CA GLN A 159 15.42 -0.69 -14.29
C GLN A 159 16.34 0.17 -15.17
N SER A 160 17.37 -0.43 -15.79
CA SER A 160 18.33 0.27 -16.65
C SER A 160 17.72 0.89 -17.91
N ASN A 161 16.52 0.45 -18.31
CA ASN A 161 15.76 1.00 -19.45
C ASN A 161 14.97 2.30 -19.10
N GLY A 162 15.20 2.89 -17.92
CA GLY A 162 14.97 4.31 -17.64
C GLY A 162 13.53 4.78 -17.38
N THR A 163 12.53 3.90 -17.45
CA THR A 163 11.09 4.27 -17.32
C THR A 163 10.41 3.80 -16.04
N HIS A 164 11.09 3.05 -15.16
CA HIS A 164 10.48 2.37 -14.01
C HIS A 164 11.08 2.73 -12.64
N SER A 165 11.68 3.92 -12.50
CA SER A 165 12.51 4.27 -11.34
C SER A 165 11.78 4.95 -10.17
N LYS A 166 10.46 5.19 -10.26
CA LYS A 166 9.76 5.97 -9.23
C LYS A 166 8.50 5.26 -8.71
N LEU A 167 8.28 5.34 -7.41
CA LEU A 167 7.04 4.86 -6.80
C LEU A 167 6.33 6.09 -6.27
N LEU A 168 5.11 6.34 -6.76
CA LEU A 168 4.27 7.39 -6.20
C LEU A 168 3.43 6.81 -5.07
N ARG A 169 3.41 7.48 -3.93
CA ARG A 169 2.52 7.13 -2.82
C ARG A 169 1.36 8.11 -2.81
N LEU A 170 0.14 7.59 -2.75
CA LEU A 170 -1.06 8.39 -2.63
C LEU A 170 -1.63 8.29 -1.20
N PRO A 171 -1.87 9.43 -0.53
CA PRO A 171 -2.49 9.44 0.79
C PRO A 171 -3.80 8.65 0.83
N PHE A 172 -4.13 8.09 1.99
CA PHE A 172 -5.32 7.25 2.17
C PHE A 172 -6.64 7.99 1.86
N GLU A 173 -6.65 9.32 1.85
CA GLU A 173 -7.83 10.10 1.46
C GLU A 173 -8.24 9.84 0.00
N PHE A 174 -7.29 9.46 -0.86
CA PHE A 174 -7.59 9.06 -2.23
C PHE A 174 -8.36 7.74 -2.29
N PHE A 175 -7.97 6.82 -1.41
CA PHE A 175 -8.48 5.45 -1.38
C PHE A 175 -8.66 4.99 0.06
N SER A 176 -9.91 4.76 0.44
CA SER A 176 -10.31 4.24 1.76
C SER A 176 -10.31 5.28 2.90
N PRO A 177 -11.37 6.10 3.01
CA PRO A 177 -11.64 6.89 4.20
C PRO A 177 -12.21 6.04 5.36
N ASN A 178 -12.41 4.74 5.21
CA ASN A 178 -13.06 3.90 6.23
C ASN A 178 -12.04 3.06 6.99
N ILE A 179 -12.31 2.78 8.26
CA ILE A 179 -11.53 1.83 9.04
C ILE A 179 -11.99 0.38 8.79
N ALA A 180 -11.05 -0.55 8.87
CA ALA A 180 -11.33 -1.98 8.89
C ALA A 180 -12.09 -2.35 10.18
N MET A 181 -13.43 -2.36 10.14
CA MET A 181 -14.26 -2.53 11.34
C MET A 181 -14.02 -3.85 12.07
N TRP A 182 -13.61 -4.91 11.37
CA TRP A 182 -13.23 -6.18 11.99
C TRP A 182 -11.99 -6.09 12.90
N ASN A 183 -11.15 -5.06 12.73
CA ASN A 183 -9.99 -4.78 13.58
C ASN A 183 -10.31 -3.81 14.73
N SER A 184 -11.56 -3.32 14.84
CA SER A 184 -11.95 -2.28 15.81
C SER A 184 -11.62 -2.64 17.26
N ALA A 185 -11.87 -3.88 17.68
CA ALA A 185 -11.58 -4.34 19.04
C ALA A 185 -10.07 -4.27 19.37
N THR A 186 -9.23 -4.65 18.40
CA THR A 186 -7.76 -4.58 18.52
C THR A 186 -7.29 -3.14 18.61
N MET A 187 -7.81 -2.26 17.75
CA MET A 187 -7.48 -0.83 17.76
C MET A 187 -7.90 -0.15 19.08
N GLN A 188 -9.10 -0.43 19.58
CA GLN A 188 -9.54 0.06 20.88
C GLN A 188 -8.68 -0.46 22.03
N LYS A 189 -8.26 -1.73 21.97
CA LYS A 189 -7.33 -2.30 22.96
C LYS A 189 -5.99 -1.54 22.95
N ALA A 190 -5.44 -1.24 21.77
CA ALA A 190 -4.20 -0.46 21.65
C ALA A 190 -4.33 0.94 22.29
N CYS A 191 -5.49 1.59 22.15
CA CYS A 191 -5.79 2.86 22.80
C CYS A 191 -5.86 2.75 24.33
N ARG A 192 -6.55 1.72 24.85
CA ARG A 192 -6.64 1.46 26.30
C ARG A 192 -5.28 1.18 26.93
N SER A 193 -4.46 0.35 26.29
CA SER A 193 -3.13 -0.02 26.79
C SER A 193 -2.14 1.14 26.83
N SER A 194 -2.38 2.21 26.07
CA SER A 194 -1.47 3.36 25.99
C SER A 194 -1.80 4.46 27.01
N GLY A 195 -2.83 4.31 27.84
CA GLY A 195 -3.29 5.37 28.75
C GLY A 195 -3.85 6.61 28.03
N ALA A 196 -4.08 6.53 26.71
CA ALA A 196 -4.43 7.66 25.84
C ALA A 196 -5.80 8.31 26.16
N HIS A 197 -6.64 7.64 26.97
CA HIS A 197 -7.92 8.17 27.46
C HIS A 197 -7.82 8.99 28.74
N LEU A 198 -6.67 9.06 29.42
CA LEU A 198 -6.55 9.61 30.78
C LEU A 198 -6.07 11.06 30.87
N ASP A 199 -5.86 11.77 29.75
CA ASP A 199 -5.30 13.13 29.79
C ASP A 199 -6.28 14.20 29.32
N THR A 200 -7.34 14.42 30.11
CA THR A 200 -8.25 15.59 29.97
C THR A 200 -8.02 16.64 31.04
N SER A 201 -6.99 16.49 31.87
CA SER A 201 -6.83 17.33 33.06
C SER A 201 -5.39 17.42 33.53
N ARG A 202 -4.57 18.18 32.79
CA ARG A 202 -3.48 19.02 33.32
C ARG A 202 -2.98 19.93 32.19
N GLY A 203 -3.08 21.24 32.41
CA GLY A 203 -2.67 22.24 31.42
C GLY A 203 -1.23 22.06 30.96
N GLY A 204 -1.01 22.20 29.64
CA GLY A 204 0.31 22.36 29.03
C GLY A 204 0.96 21.13 28.42
N VAL A 205 0.39 19.92 28.52
CA VAL A 205 0.98 18.74 27.89
C VAL A 205 0.61 18.70 26.41
N ARG A 206 1.62 18.71 25.53
CA ARG A 206 1.44 18.55 24.08
C ARG A 206 0.86 17.16 23.83
N GLU A 207 -0.32 17.13 23.23
CA GLU A 207 -1.00 15.88 22.92
C GLU A 207 -0.16 14.97 22.02
N THR A 208 -0.10 13.68 22.35
CA THR A 208 0.63 12.68 21.55
C THR A 208 -0.15 12.33 20.28
N ARG A 209 0.56 11.97 19.19
CA ARG A 209 -0.08 11.48 17.94
C ARG A 209 -1.01 10.31 18.25
N LYS A 210 -0.60 9.38 19.11
CA LYS A 210 -1.42 8.22 19.49
C LYS A 210 -2.74 8.62 20.18
N SER A 211 -2.72 9.63 21.05
CA SER A 211 -3.94 10.19 21.65
C SER A 211 -4.87 10.79 20.59
N GLN A 212 -4.31 11.55 19.63
CA GLN A 212 -5.09 12.12 18.53
C GLN A 212 -5.75 11.02 17.69
N ILE A 213 -5.00 9.96 17.37
CA ILE A 213 -5.48 8.81 16.61
C ILE A 213 -6.57 8.04 17.37
N CYS A 214 -6.44 7.85 18.67
CA CYS A 214 -7.49 7.22 19.47
C CYS A 214 -8.80 8.02 19.43
N ARG A 215 -8.74 9.35 19.44
CA ARG A 215 -9.94 10.18 19.25
C ARG A 215 -10.47 10.14 17.81
N MET A 216 -9.62 9.92 16.81
CA MET A 216 -10.07 9.66 15.44
C MET A 216 -10.79 8.33 15.34
N LEU A 217 -10.26 7.27 15.96
CA LEU A 217 -10.92 5.97 16.07
C LEU A 217 -12.29 6.09 16.74
N ASP A 218 -12.39 6.77 17.89
CA ASP A 218 -13.67 6.98 18.57
C ASP A 218 -14.71 7.68 17.70
N ARG A 219 -14.29 8.65 16.88
CA ARG A 219 -15.16 9.32 15.92
C ARG A 219 -15.58 8.37 14.80
N ALA A 220 -14.64 7.64 14.21
CA ALA A 220 -14.89 6.67 13.14
C ALA A 220 -15.82 5.53 13.57
N LEU A 221 -15.73 5.09 14.83
CA LEU A 221 -16.62 4.05 15.37
C LEU A 221 -18.07 4.53 15.55
N ARG A 222 -18.28 5.82 15.80
CA ARG A 222 -19.63 6.42 15.92
C ARG A 222 -20.21 6.84 14.57
N ASN A 223 -19.34 7.29 13.68
CA ASN A 223 -19.67 7.72 12.34
C ASN A 223 -18.57 7.19 11.39
N PRO A 224 -18.81 6.10 10.64
CA PRO A 224 -17.82 5.53 9.72
C PRO A 224 -17.23 6.56 8.74
N ASP A 225 -18.04 7.55 8.36
CA ASP A 225 -17.64 8.64 7.46
C ASP A 225 -16.73 9.68 8.13
N ALA A 226 -16.40 9.56 9.41
CA ALA A 226 -15.67 10.60 10.16
C ALA A 226 -14.22 10.82 9.70
N LEU A 227 -13.63 9.91 8.92
CA LEU A 227 -12.30 10.12 8.33
C LEU A 227 -12.39 10.63 6.88
N ARG A 228 -13.60 10.83 6.35
CA ARG A 228 -13.78 11.57 5.12
C ARG A 228 -13.41 13.02 5.40
N THR A 229 -12.23 13.44 4.96
CA THR A 229 -11.97 14.86 4.73
C THR A 229 -12.97 15.36 3.67
N ARG A 230 -13.39 16.63 3.78
CA ARG A 230 -14.57 17.27 3.12
C ARG A 230 -14.91 16.74 1.72
N GLU A 231 -16.21 16.79 1.37
CA GLU A 231 -16.70 16.41 0.04
C GLU A 231 -15.87 17.06 -1.09
N PRO A 232 -15.50 16.28 -2.14
CA PRO A 232 -14.67 16.75 -3.24
C PRO A 232 -15.32 17.85 -4.08
#